data_AF-A0A2V2T228-F1
#
_entry.id   AF-A0A2V2T228-F1
#
_cell.length_a   1.000
_cell.length_b   1.000
_cell.length_c   1.000
_cell.angle_alpha   90.00
_cell.angle_beta   90.00
_cell.angle_gamma   90.00
#
_symmetry.space_group_name_H-M   'P 1'
#
loop_
_entity.id
_entity.type
_entity.pdbx_description
1 polymer ?
#
loop_
_entity_poly.entity_id
_entity_poly.type
_entity_poly.pdbx_seq_one_letter_code
_entity_poly.pdbx_strand_id
1 'polypeptide(L)'
;MKKPQALLGRFARWEPLRRLRIGQRTLLCFLFSAVLLGGVGAYCLYQMAAIRAQGEAIDGDQLPSIALADSIALNLAQLRVRSMQQVANPEPMVRSGNKVIIEQLALDIEEEFRAYQALISDDTERGAIEALHQAFGQFIQTIREEQQLLEQQKLDEARTLLVANIDQQGEAIDTQVQLLRELNRQAADSATSAAASAYAQALRIVWAALGGALLVTLLLAWRLTRSLVRPLAEALQVAERIAAGDLSQGVHSQGRDEAAMLLERLGRMRDNLQGTIRQIGEAAEQLATSSEQMSAVMDEGSRGLHQQHGEIDDVSRAMSQMSAAVGDVAEHAQSTAEVARRSNDEALDGQRQLATTLGSLRELGEGVRHAAQQARGLAEQTLNISKVLDVIRNVAEQTNLLALNAAIEAARAGEAGRGFSVVADEVRALAKRTGDSTREIEQLIGAIQQGTGRTVEALQHSAEQADHTQGQASAADRALAQIIEAARSIDERNQRIAESVEHQATMARDIETNLGNIRDLSNQSAAGSQQTSTASHELSRLAVDLSGLVQRFRL
;
A
#
# COMPACT_ATOMS: atom_id res chain seq x y z
N MET A 1 5.37 5.02 -54.12
CA MET A 1 6.66 5.02 -54.86
C MET A 1 7.72 4.32 -54.03
N LYS A 2 8.03 3.05 -54.34
CA LYS A 2 9.12 2.28 -53.73
C LYS A 2 10.42 2.58 -54.50
N LYS A 3 11.42 3.16 -53.85
CA LYS A 3 12.79 3.36 -54.37
C LYS A 3 13.83 2.76 -53.40
N PRO A 4 15.02 2.39 -53.89
CA PRO A 4 15.79 1.25 -53.41
C PRO A 4 16.79 1.63 -52.31
N GLN A 5 16.49 1.31 -51.05
CA GLN A 5 17.48 1.32 -49.95
C GLN A 5 18.04 -0.09 -49.64
N ALA A 6 17.64 -1.11 -50.39
CA ALA A 6 17.93 -2.52 -50.07
C ALA A 6 19.35 -3.01 -50.40
N LEU A 7 20.19 -2.21 -51.08
CA LEU A 7 21.53 -2.67 -51.52
C LEU A 7 22.71 -2.03 -50.78
N LEU A 8 22.52 -0.93 -50.04
CA LEU A 8 23.57 -0.30 -49.21
C LEU A 8 23.56 -0.76 -47.74
N GLY A 9 22.54 -1.53 -47.31
CA GLY A 9 22.40 -2.03 -45.95
C GLY A 9 23.17 -3.33 -45.63
N ARG A 10 23.85 -3.94 -46.61
CA ARG A 10 24.52 -5.25 -46.45
C ARG A 10 26.02 -5.17 -46.12
N PHE A 11 26.69 -4.05 -46.38
CA PHE A 11 28.11 -3.86 -46.02
C PHE A 11 28.34 -3.20 -44.65
N ALA A 12 27.28 -2.73 -43.98
CA ALA A 12 27.34 -2.14 -42.64
C ALA A 12 27.17 -3.17 -41.48
N ARG A 13 26.99 -4.46 -41.78
CA ARG A 13 26.85 -5.54 -40.78
C ARG A 13 28.15 -6.32 -40.58
N TRP A 14 29.25 -5.63 -40.30
CA TRP A 14 30.38 -6.32 -39.72
C TRP A 14 30.20 -6.36 -38.20
N GLU A 15 29.44 -7.38 -37.76
CA GLU A 15 29.20 -7.76 -36.36
C GLU A 15 30.41 -8.28 -35.54
N PRO A 16 31.58 -8.71 -36.08
CA PRO A 16 32.55 -9.42 -35.23
C PRO A 16 33.24 -8.51 -34.19
N LEU A 17 33.32 -7.20 -34.41
CA LEU A 17 33.98 -6.25 -33.49
C LEU A 17 33.16 -5.83 -32.27
N ARG A 18 31.85 -6.12 -32.25
CA ARG A 18 30.97 -5.83 -31.09
C ARG A 18 30.72 -7.04 -30.19
N ARG A 19 31.41 -8.14 -30.47
CA ARG A 19 31.47 -9.31 -29.58
C ARG A 19 32.56 -9.18 -28.51
N LEU A 20 33.53 -8.29 -28.74
CA LEU A 20 34.62 -7.99 -27.81
C LEU A 20 34.28 -6.77 -26.98
N ARG A 21 34.80 -6.74 -25.75
CA ARG A 21 34.72 -5.56 -24.87
C ARG A 21 35.41 -4.36 -25.51
N ILE A 22 34.94 -3.16 -25.18
CA ILE A 22 35.50 -1.89 -25.69
C ILE A 22 37.01 -1.85 -25.44
N GLY A 23 37.44 -2.20 -24.22
CA GLY A 23 38.86 -2.23 -23.85
C GLY A 23 39.69 -3.23 -24.67
N GLN A 24 39.15 -4.41 -24.97
CA GLN A 24 39.84 -5.41 -25.80
C GLN A 24 39.98 -4.92 -27.25
N ARG A 25 38.94 -4.28 -27.78
CA ARG A 25 38.95 -3.75 -29.15
C ARG A 25 39.93 -2.58 -29.29
N THR A 26 39.94 -1.65 -28.33
CA THR A 26 40.90 -0.53 -28.34
C THR A 26 42.33 -1.05 -28.20
N LEU A 27 42.57 -2.01 -27.30
CA LEU A 27 43.89 -2.62 -27.12
C LEU A 27 44.39 -3.27 -28.41
N LEU A 28 43.56 -4.05 -29.10
CA LEU A 28 43.93 -4.69 -30.38
C LEU A 28 44.26 -3.65 -31.47
N CYS A 29 43.54 -2.53 -31.54
CA CYS A 29 43.82 -1.48 -32.52
C CYS A 29 45.12 -0.72 -32.23
N PHE A 30 45.39 -0.44 -30.95
CA PHE A 30 46.66 0.18 -30.53
C PHE A 30 47.85 -0.76 -30.73
N LEU A 31 47.70 -2.04 -30.36
CA LEU A 31 48.73 -3.06 -30.58
C LEU A 31 49.04 -3.20 -32.08
N PHE A 32 48.00 -3.27 -32.92
CA PHE A 32 48.17 -3.34 -34.37
C PHE A 32 48.90 -2.11 -34.93
N SER A 33 48.53 -0.91 -34.47
CA SER A 33 49.20 0.34 -34.89
C SER A 33 50.66 0.40 -34.42
N ALA A 34 50.94 -0.06 -33.20
CA ALA A 34 52.29 -0.12 -32.65
C ALA A 34 53.19 -1.10 -33.40
N VAL A 35 52.68 -2.30 -33.75
CA VAL A 35 53.40 -3.27 -34.58
C VAL A 35 53.71 -2.70 -35.96
N LEU A 36 52.76 -2.00 -36.57
CA LEU A 36 52.94 -1.39 -37.89
C LEU A 36 54.01 -0.28 -37.84
N LEU A 37 53.96 0.59 -36.83
CA LEU A 37 54.97 1.64 -36.61
C LEU A 37 56.36 1.04 -36.34
N GLY A 38 56.44 0.01 -35.49
CA GLY A 38 57.67 -0.71 -35.20
C GLY A 38 58.27 -1.38 -36.44
N GLY A 39 57.44 -1.95 -37.31
CA GLY A 39 57.87 -2.53 -38.58
C GLY A 39 58.46 -1.50 -39.53
N VAL A 40 57.83 -0.32 -39.68
CA VAL A 40 58.38 0.78 -40.49
C VAL A 40 59.69 1.30 -39.90
N GLY A 41 59.77 1.46 -38.57
CA GLY A 41 60.98 1.88 -37.89
C GLY A 41 62.15 0.90 -38.09
N ALA A 42 61.90 -0.40 -37.92
CA ALA A 42 62.91 -1.45 -38.14
C ALA A 42 63.41 -1.46 -39.60
N TYR A 43 62.51 -1.29 -40.57
CA TYR A 43 62.86 -1.20 -41.99
C TYR A 43 63.74 0.03 -42.30
N CYS A 44 63.42 1.20 -41.71
CA CYS A 44 64.25 2.40 -41.87
C CYS A 44 65.67 2.20 -41.33
N LEU A 45 65.80 1.59 -40.15
CA LEU A 45 67.10 1.29 -39.54
C LEU A 45 67.93 0.33 -40.41
N TYR A 46 67.30 -0.73 -40.93
CA TYR A 46 67.95 -1.67 -41.85
C TYR A 46 68.48 -0.97 -43.11
N GLN A 47 67.67 -0.12 -43.73
CA GLN A 47 68.05 0.57 -44.96
C GLN A 47 69.12 1.64 -44.74
N MET A 48 69.11 2.33 -43.60
CA MET A 48 70.18 3.26 -43.20
C MET A 48 71.54 2.55 -43.06
N ALA A 49 71.55 1.34 -42.47
CA ALA A 49 72.77 0.55 -42.36
C ALA A 49 73.33 0.16 -43.75
N ALA A 50 72.45 -0.19 -44.70
CA ALA A 50 72.86 -0.52 -46.07
C ALA A 50 73.45 0.68 -46.82
N ILE A 51 72.87 1.88 -46.68
CA ILE A 51 73.40 3.11 -47.30
C ILE A 51 74.76 3.48 -46.69
N ARG A 52 74.92 3.33 -45.37
CA ARG A 52 76.21 3.58 -44.70
C ARG A 52 77.32 2.67 -45.22
N ALA A 53 77.05 1.38 -45.40
CA ALA A 53 78.02 0.42 -45.93
C ALA A 53 78.49 0.78 -47.35
N GLN A 54 77.59 1.29 -48.21
CA GLN A 54 77.95 1.78 -49.54
C GLN A 54 78.80 3.06 -49.50
N GLY A 55 78.53 3.97 -48.54
CA GLY A 55 79.33 5.17 -48.34
C GLY A 55 80.75 4.87 -47.87
N GLU A 56 80.92 3.88 -46.98
CA GLU A 56 82.23 3.46 -46.49
C GLU A 56 83.12 2.87 -47.61
N ALA A 57 82.54 2.16 -48.59
CA ALA A 57 83.28 1.65 -49.75
C ALA A 57 83.80 2.77 -50.70
N ILE A 58 83.05 3.87 -50.85
CA ILE A 58 83.48 5.01 -51.66
C ILE A 58 84.63 5.76 -50.96
N ASP A 59 84.53 5.93 -49.64
CA ASP A 59 85.53 6.64 -48.82
C ASP A 59 86.83 5.84 -48.66
N GLY A 60 86.73 4.52 -48.46
CA GLY A 60 87.88 3.65 -48.17
C GLY A 60 88.66 3.19 -49.40
N ASP A 61 87.99 2.96 -50.54
CA ASP A 61 88.61 2.29 -51.69
C ASP A 61 88.74 3.23 -52.90
N GLN A 62 87.63 3.85 -53.34
CA GLN A 62 87.57 4.58 -54.62
C GLN A 62 88.32 5.93 -54.60
N LEU A 63 88.14 6.74 -53.54
CA LEU A 63 88.80 8.05 -53.44
C LEU A 63 90.34 7.93 -53.31
N PRO A 64 90.89 7.04 -52.47
CA PRO A 64 92.34 6.80 -52.42
C PRO A 64 92.93 6.28 -53.74
N SER A 65 92.25 5.38 -54.45
CA SER A 65 92.70 4.90 -55.76
C SER A 65 92.81 6.03 -56.79
N ILE A 66 91.82 6.93 -56.87
CA ILE A 66 91.90 8.10 -57.76
C ILE A 66 93.09 8.98 -57.40
N ALA A 67 93.28 9.27 -56.11
CA ALA A 67 94.38 10.12 -55.65
C ALA A 67 95.77 9.52 -55.98
N LEU A 68 95.93 8.21 -55.83
CA LEU A 68 97.17 7.51 -56.15
C LEU A 68 97.41 7.42 -57.67
N ALA A 69 96.38 7.16 -58.49
CA ALA A 69 96.50 7.20 -59.95
C ALA A 69 96.95 8.59 -60.44
N ASP A 70 96.40 9.65 -59.85
CA ASP A 70 96.78 11.04 -60.15
C ASP A 70 98.22 11.34 -59.73
N SER A 71 98.67 10.80 -58.59
CA SER A 71 100.05 10.96 -58.11
C SER A 71 101.05 10.23 -59.02
N ILE A 72 100.76 8.97 -59.38
CA ILE A 72 101.56 8.18 -60.32
C ILE A 72 101.68 8.90 -61.66
N ALA A 73 100.57 9.42 -62.19
CA ALA A 73 100.56 10.21 -63.41
C ALA A 73 101.50 11.42 -63.35
N LEU A 74 101.43 12.19 -62.25
CA LEU A 74 102.22 13.39 -62.07
C LEU A 74 103.72 13.06 -61.96
N ASN A 75 104.06 12.02 -61.19
CA ASN A 75 105.45 11.59 -61.01
C ASN A 75 106.05 11.02 -62.30
N LEU A 76 105.28 10.26 -63.09
CA LEU A 76 105.68 9.78 -64.41
C LEU A 76 105.94 10.94 -65.39
N ALA A 77 105.07 11.94 -65.39
CA ALA A 77 105.28 13.14 -66.21
C ALA A 77 106.54 13.90 -65.78
N GLN A 78 106.77 14.07 -64.47
CA GLN A 78 107.99 14.69 -63.94
C GLN A 78 109.24 13.89 -64.33
N LEU A 79 109.19 12.57 -64.23
CA LEU A 79 110.28 11.68 -64.62
C LEU A 79 110.67 11.88 -66.09
N ARG A 80 109.69 11.93 -67.00
CA ARG A 80 109.90 12.21 -68.43
C ARG A 80 110.53 13.58 -68.66
N VAL A 81 110.04 14.63 -68.00
CA VAL A 81 110.61 15.99 -68.11
C VAL A 81 112.06 16.02 -67.62
N ARG A 82 112.37 15.33 -66.52
CA ARG A 82 113.73 15.29 -65.96
C ARG A 82 114.71 14.57 -66.89
N SER A 83 114.29 13.47 -67.51
CA SER A 83 115.06 12.77 -68.55
C SER A 83 115.36 13.70 -69.75
N MET A 84 114.34 14.36 -70.30
CA MET A 84 114.53 15.35 -71.38
C MET A 84 115.51 16.47 -71.02
N GLN A 85 115.43 17.00 -69.78
CA GLN A 85 116.34 18.04 -69.30
C GLN A 85 117.80 17.56 -69.21
N GLN A 86 118.05 16.28 -68.92
CA GLN A 86 119.42 15.73 -68.90
C GLN A 86 120.08 15.75 -70.29
N VAL A 87 119.30 15.49 -71.34
CA VAL A 87 119.77 15.51 -72.73
C VAL A 87 119.87 16.93 -73.28
N ALA A 88 118.91 17.80 -72.92
CA ALA A 88 118.85 19.17 -73.42
C ALA A 88 119.92 20.09 -72.80
N ASN A 89 120.30 19.87 -71.54
CA ASN A 89 121.26 20.72 -70.83
C ASN A 89 122.67 20.06 -70.77
N PRO A 90 123.72 20.71 -71.33
CA PRO A 90 125.09 20.18 -71.28
C PRO A 90 125.79 20.38 -69.92
N GLU A 91 125.19 21.10 -68.97
CA GLU A 91 125.81 21.44 -67.69
C GLU A 91 125.90 20.23 -66.72
N PRO A 92 127.10 19.81 -66.27
CA PRO A 92 127.27 18.58 -65.46
C PRO A 92 126.50 18.60 -64.13
N MET A 93 126.40 19.78 -63.50
CA MET A 93 125.71 19.93 -62.22
C MET A 93 124.20 19.68 -62.35
N VAL A 94 123.59 20.16 -63.44
CA VAL A 94 122.15 19.95 -63.73
C VAL A 94 121.87 18.48 -64.05
N ARG A 95 122.77 17.81 -64.79
CA ARG A 95 122.62 16.37 -65.08
C ARG A 95 122.67 15.50 -63.84
N SER A 96 123.64 15.76 -62.95
CA SER A 96 123.78 15.03 -61.69
C SER A 96 122.57 15.25 -60.77
N GLY A 97 122.10 16.51 -60.65
CA GLY A 97 120.88 16.81 -59.90
C GLY A 97 119.64 16.11 -60.46
N ASN A 98 119.45 16.11 -61.78
CA ASN A 98 118.34 15.40 -62.41
C ASN A 98 118.45 13.87 -62.25
N LYS A 99 119.66 13.30 -62.18
CA LYS A 99 119.85 11.86 -61.95
C LYS A 99 119.31 11.44 -60.58
N VAL A 100 119.67 12.20 -59.54
CA VAL A 100 119.17 11.97 -58.17
C VAL A 100 117.64 12.09 -58.12
N ILE A 101 117.06 13.11 -58.77
CA ILE A 101 115.61 13.28 -58.82
C ILE A 101 114.93 12.13 -59.57
N ILE A 102 115.51 11.67 -60.69
CA ILE A 102 114.99 10.52 -61.46
C ILE A 102 115.01 9.25 -60.61
N GLU A 103 116.09 8.98 -59.87
CA GLU A 103 116.17 7.83 -58.97
C GLU A 103 115.14 7.90 -57.84
N GLN A 104 114.94 9.10 -57.25
CA GLN A 104 113.92 9.29 -56.21
C GLN A 104 112.50 9.12 -56.76
N LEU A 105 112.18 9.76 -57.89
CA LEU A 105 110.88 9.62 -58.54
C LEU A 105 110.59 8.17 -58.92
N ALA A 106 111.61 7.41 -59.34
CA ALA A 106 111.44 6.00 -59.65
C ALA A 106 111.06 5.17 -58.41
N LEU A 107 111.62 5.49 -57.24
CA LEU A 107 111.27 4.84 -55.97
C LEU A 107 109.87 5.24 -55.50
N ASP A 108 109.53 6.53 -55.58
CA ASP A 108 108.22 7.03 -55.17
C ASP A 108 107.10 6.42 -56.01
N ILE A 109 107.28 6.34 -57.33
CA ILE A 109 106.33 5.69 -58.26
C ILE A 109 106.17 4.21 -57.91
N GLU A 110 107.25 3.51 -57.56
CA GLU A 110 107.20 2.09 -57.19
C GLU A 110 106.46 1.86 -55.85
N GLU A 111 106.59 2.79 -54.90
CA GLU A 111 105.82 2.77 -53.65
C GLU A 111 104.33 3.06 -53.90
N GLU A 112 104.04 4.03 -54.76
CA GLU A 112 102.68 4.37 -55.18
C GLU A 112 102.01 3.19 -55.91
N PHE A 113 102.72 2.46 -56.78
CA PHE A 113 102.19 1.23 -57.39
C PHE A 113 101.79 0.19 -56.35
N ARG A 114 102.58 -0.01 -55.29
CA ARG A 114 102.24 -0.96 -54.21
C ARG A 114 101.06 -0.49 -53.39
N ALA A 115 101.01 0.81 -53.05
CA ALA A 115 99.90 1.40 -52.33
C ALA A 115 98.59 1.28 -53.14
N TYR A 116 98.69 1.54 -54.46
CA TYR A 116 97.58 1.40 -55.38
C TYR A 116 97.07 -0.04 -55.45
N GLN A 117 97.96 -1.02 -55.59
CA GLN A 117 97.60 -2.44 -55.64
C GLN A 117 96.82 -2.94 -54.40
N ALA A 118 97.03 -2.33 -53.23
CA ALA A 118 96.32 -2.69 -52.01
C ALA A 118 94.84 -2.24 -51.99
N LEU A 119 94.45 -1.31 -52.87
CA LEU A 119 93.12 -0.72 -52.93
C LEU A 119 92.24 -1.32 -54.04
N ILE A 120 92.80 -2.19 -54.88
CA ILE A 120 92.11 -2.69 -56.07
C ILE A 120 91.11 -3.77 -55.71
N SER A 121 89.85 -3.49 -56.03
CA SER A 121 88.74 -4.44 -55.88
C SER A 121 88.30 -5.06 -57.21
N ASP A 122 88.60 -4.44 -58.35
CA ASP A 122 88.16 -4.85 -59.69
C ASP A 122 89.26 -5.54 -60.52
N ASP A 123 88.90 -6.59 -61.27
CA ASP A 123 89.84 -7.35 -62.09
C ASP A 123 90.32 -6.56 -63.33
N THR A 124 89.51 -5.63 -63.84
CA THR A 124 89.87 -4.77 -64.99
C THR A 124 90.85 -3.68 -64.57
N GLU A 125 90.61 -3.06 -63.42
CA GLU A 125 91.52 -2.10 -62.79
C GLU A 125 92.87 -2.76 -62.44
N ARG A 126 92.84 -4.01 -61.95
CA ARG A 126 94.06 -4.80 -61.71
C ARG A 126 94.88 -4.97 -62.97
N GLY A 127 94.26 -5.33 -64.08
CA GLY A 127 94.95 -5.48 -65.36
C GLY A 127 95.55 -4.16 -65.88
N ALA A 128 94.88 -3.03 -65.67
CA ALA A 128 95.34 -1.71 -66.11
C ALA A 128 96.56 -1.23 -65.30
N ILE A 129 96.56 -1.39 -63.97
CA ILE A 129 97.72 -0.99 -63.16
C ILE A 129 98.94 -1.89 -63.45
N GLU A 130 98.73 -3.18 -63.68
CA GLU A 130 99.82 -4.12 -63.99
C GLU A 130 100.47 -3.78 -65.33
N ALA A 131 99.64 -3.46 -66.35
CA ALA A 131 100.13 -2.98 -67.65
C ALA A 131 100.89 -1.66 -67.53
N LEU A 132 100.41 -0.72 -66.71
CA LEU A 132 101.09 0.54 -66.44
C LEU A 132 102.42 0.34 -65.69
N HIS A 133 102.44 -0.55 -64.69
CA HIS A 133 103.64 -0.90 -63.94
C HIS A 133 104.69 -1.56 -64.83
N GLN A 134 104.27 -2.46 -65.73
CA GLN A 134 105.16 -3.07 -66.72
C GLN A 134 105.74 -2.03 -67.70
N ALA A 135 104.90 -1.11 -68.19
CA ALA A 135 105.33 -0.03 -69.07
C ALA A 135 106.34 0.90 -68.37
N PHE A 136 106.09 1.25 -67.11
CA PHE A 136 107.01 2.01 -66.27
C PHE A 136 108.35 1.28 -66.09
N GLY A 137 108.34 -0.03 -65.83
CA GLY A 137 109.56 -0.83 -65.72
C GLY A 137 110.43 -0.76 -66.98
N GLN A 138 109.83 -0.84 -68.17
CA GLN A 138 110.52 -0.67 -69.45
C GLN A 138 111.05 0.76 -69.63
N PHE A 139 110.25 1.76 -69.26
CA PHE A 139 110.60 3.17 -69.38
C PHE A 139 111.80 3.56 -68.52
N ILE A 140 111.83 3.11 -67.26
CA ILE A 140 112.98 3.32 -66.38
C ILE A 140 114.23 2.61 -66.90
N GLN A 141 114.10 1.43 -67.50
CA GLN A 141 115.26 0.76 -68.10
C GLN A 141 115.85 1.60 -69.24
N THR A 142 115.01 2.16 -70.12
CA THR A 142 115.45 3.04 -71.20
C THR A 142 116.06 4.35 -70.67
N ILE A 143 115.52 4.93 -69.58
CA ILE A 143 116.14 6.10 -68.92
C ILE A 143 117.52 5.75 -68.33
N ARG A 144 117.71 4.55 -67.77
CA ARG A 144 119.04 4.12 -67.30
C ARG A 144 120.03 3.96 -68.46
N GLU A 145 119.58 3.45 -69.60
CA GLU A 145 120.40 3.36 -70.82
C GLU A 145 120.77 4.77 -71.34
N GLU A 146 119.83 5.71 -71.31
CA GLU A 146 120.08 7.14 -71.62
C GLU A 146 121.16 7.72 -70.68
N GLN A 147 121.04 7.48 -69.37
CA GLN A 147 122.03 7.96 -68.39
C GLN A 147 123.43 7.38 -68.64
N GLN A 148 123.53 6.10 -69.01
CA GLN A 148 124.81 5.48 -69.38
C GLN A 148 125.43 6.11 -70.65
N LEU A 149 124.61 6.40 -71.66
CA LEU A 149 125.07 7.07 -72.88
C LEU A 149 125.56 8.50 -72.58
N LEU A 150 124.87 9.22 -71.69
CA LEU A 150 125.28 10.55 -71.24
C LEU A 150 126.58 10.52 -70.43
N GLU A 151 126.81 9.50 -69.59
CA GLU A 151 128.08 9.29 -68.86
C GLU A 151 129.24 8.96 -69.80
N GLN A 152 128.97 8.22 -70.89
CA GLN A 152 129.94 7.90 -71.95
C GLN A 152 130.16 9.06 -72.94
N GLN A 153 129.58 10.24 -72.70
CA GLN A 153 129.64 11.43 -73.55
C GLN A 153 129.04 11.26 -74.96
N LYS A 154 128.21 10.24 -75.18
CA LYS A 154 127.54 9.94 -76.46
C LYS A 154 126.19 10.68 -76.58
N LEU A 155 126.26 12.01 -76.68
CA LEU A 155 125.06 12.86 -76.66
C LEU A 155 124.08 12.59 -77.81
N ASP A 156 124.58 12.32 -79.02
CA ASP A 156 123.73 12.09 -80.19
C ASP A 156 122.97 10.74 -80.11
N GLU A 157 123.61 9.72 -79.55
CA GLU A 157 122.96 8.42 -79.26
C GLU A 157 121.88 8.59 -78.18
N ALA A 158 122.16 9.38 -77.12
CA ALA A 158 121.18 9.69 -76.08
C ALA A 158 119.99 10.50 -76.61
N ARG A 159 120.23 11.49 -77.50
CA ARG A 159 119.16 12.24 -78.19
C ARG A 159 118.28 11.33 -79.04
N THR A 160 118.90 10.39 -79.75
CA THR A 160 118.17 9.43 -80.58
C THR A 160 117.30 8.51 -79.71
N LEU A 161 117.84 8.02 -78.59
CA LEU A 161 117.10 7.19 -77.63
C LEU A 161 115.94 7.96 -76.97
N LEU A 162 116.14 9.24 -76.66
CA LEU A 162 115.09 10.11 -76.12
C LEU A 162 113.90 10.22 -77.09
N VAL A 163 114.18 10.57 -78.36
CA VAL A 163 113.14 10.79 -79.38
C VAL A 163 112.49 9.49 -79.85
N ALA A 164 113.28 8.42 -80.02
CA ALA A 164 112.78 7.17 -80.59
C ALA A 164 112.08 6.28 -79.56
N ASN A 165 112.54 6.27 -78.30
CA ASN A 165 112.05 5.34 -77.29
C ASN A 165 111.37 6.05 -76.13
N ILE A 166 112.03 7.00 -75.46
CA ILE A 166 111.49 7.65 -74.26
C ILE A 166 110.21 8.43 -74.59
N ASP A 167 110.16 9.14 -75.72
CA ASP A 167 108.94 9.84 -76.13
C ASP A 167 107.80 8.87 -76.46
N GLN A 168 108.07 7.80 -77.20
CA GLN A 168 107.07 6.80 -77.57
C GLN A 168 106.56 6.02 -76.34
N GLN A 169 107.47 5.61 -75.44
CA GLN A 169 107.11 4.94 -74.19
C GLN A 169 106.35 5.88 -73.25
N GLY A 170 106.71 7.16 -73.22
CA GLY A 170 105.99 8.19 -72.49
C GLY A 170 104.54 8.33 -72.96
N GLU A 171 104.29 8.35 -74.27
CA GLU A 171 102.92 8.37 -74.82
C GLU A 171 102.14 7.08 -74.48
N ALA A 172 102.80 5.92 -74.50
CA ALA A 172 102.18 4.65 -74.10
C ALA A 172 101.81 4.65 -72.61
N ILE A 173 102.69 5.17 -71.75
CA ILE A 173 102.45 5.36 -70.32
C ILE A 173 101.28 6.34 -70.10
N ASP A 174 101.27 7.48 -70.79
CA ASP A 174 100.18 8.46 -70.68
C ASP A 174 98.83 7.81 -71.05
N THR A 175 98.81 6.96 -72.07
CA THR A 175 97.61 6.22 -72.46
C THR A 175 97.14 5.26 -71.37
N GLN A 176 98.07 4.53 -70.73
CA GLN A 176 97.74 3.61 -69.63
C GLN A 176 97.28 4.34 -68.37
N VAL A 177 97.91 5.47 -68.04
CA VAL A 177 97.49 6.36 -66.96
C VAL A 177 96.07 6.89 -67.21
N GLN A 178 95.78 7.36 -68.42
CA GLN A 178 94.44 7.86 -68.77
C GLN A 178 93.39 6.75 -68.67
N LEU A 179 93.72 5.53 -69.10
CA LEU A 179 92.84 4.37 -68.96
C LEU A 179 92.54 4.09 -67.47
N LEU A 180 93.57 4.08 -66.62
CA LEU A 180 93.41 3.84 -65.19
C LEU A 180 92.56 4.93 -64.50
N ARG A 181 92.81 6.20 -64.83
CA ARG A 181 92.02 7.33 -64.30
C ARG A 181 90.56 7.27 -64.74
N GLU A 182 90.30 6.87 -66.00
CA GLU A 182 88.96 6.72 -66.52
C GLU A 182 88.22 5.55 -65.86
N LEU A 183 88.89 4.41 -65.65
CA LEU A 183 88.31 3.27 -64.92
C LEU A 183 87.92 3.65 -63.49
N ASN A 184 88.81 4.33 -62.75
CA ASN A 184 88.50 4.81 -61.40
C ASN A 184 87.35 5.81 -61.39
N ARG A 185 87.32 6.73 -62.36
CA ARG A 185 86.23 7.71 -62.48
C ARG A 185 84.90 7.02 -62.76
N GLN A 186 84.86 6.05 -63.66
CA GLN A 186 83.66 5.27 -63.96
C GLN A 186 83.19 4.45 -62.76
N ALA A 187 84.11 3.85 -62.00
CA ALA A 187 83.79 3.12 -60.79
C ALA A 187 83.22 4.03 -59.69
N ALA A 188 83.80 5.21 -59.48
CA ALA A 188 83.29 6.21 -58.55
C ALA A 188 81.91 6.78 -58.96
N ASP A 189 81.71 7.08 -60.25
CA ASP A 189 80.42 7.54 -60.78
C ASP A 189 79.34 6.45 -60.65
N SER A 190 79.69 5.20 -60.94
CA SER A 190 78.80 4.04 -60.77
C SER A 190 78.41 3.85 -59.31
N ALA A 191 79.36 3.85 -58.38
CA ALA A 191 79.11 3.72 -56.95
C ALA A 191 78.23 4.87 -56.41
N THR A 192 78.51 6.10 -56.83
CA THR A 192 77.70 7.28 -56.46
C THR A 192 76.27 7.18 -57.00
N SER A 193 76.10 6.73 -58.24
CA SER A 193 74.78 6.54 -58.85
C SER A 193 73.99 5.41 -58.19
N ALA A 194 74.66 4.31 -57.83
CA ALA A 194 74.07 3.19 -57.11
C ALA A 194 73.59 3.63 -55.72
N ALA A 195 74.40 4.36 -54.97
CA ALA A 195 74.03 4.92 -53.67
C ALA A 195 72.85 5.91 -53.78
N ALA A 196 72.85 6.79 -54.77
CA ALA A 196 71.75 7.72 -55.03
C ALA A 196 70.44 6.99 -55.38
N SER A 197 70.51 5.91 -56.17
CA SER A 197 69.36 5.09 -56.53
C SER A 197 68.79 4.32 -55.34
N ALA A 198 69.66 3.75 -54.49
CA ALA A 198 69.29 3.03 -53.28
C ALA A 198 68.61 3.98 -52.27
N TYR A 199 69.13 5.21 -52.14
CA TYR A 199 68.52 6.26 -51.33
C TYR A 199 67.13 6.68 -51.85
N ALA A 200 67.00 6.90 -53.16
CA ALA A 200 65.73 7.27 -53.77
C ALA A 200 64.68 6.15 -53.64
N GLN A 201 65.08 4.88 -53.81
CA GLN A 201 64.19 3.73 -53.64
C GLN A 201 63.77 3.56 -52.17
N ALA A 202 64.71 3.73 -51.23
CA ALA A 202 64.43 3.75 -49.80
C ALA A 202 63.36 4.80 -49.45
N LEU A 203 63.54 6.04 -49.93
CA LEU A 203 62.56 7.11 -49.70
C LEU A 203 61.17 6.77 -50.23
N ARG A 204 61.06 6.19 -51.44
CA ARG A 204 59.75 5.78 -51.98
C ARG A 204 59.06 4.72 -51.13
N ILE A 205 59.81 3.71 -50.67
CA ILE A 205 59.26 2.64 -49.83
C ILE A 205 58.84 3.19 -48.46
N VAL A 206 59.65 4.05 -47.85
CA VAL A 206 59.33 4.72 -46.57
C VAL A 206 58.07 5.57 -46.71
N TRP A 207 57.95 6.39 -47.76
CA TRP A 207 56.75 7.19 -47.99
C TRP A 207 55.51 6.33 -48.26
N ALA A 208 55.62 5.25 -49.03
CA ALA A 208 54.53 4.32 -49.26
C ALA A 208 54.09 3.60 -47.97
N ALA A 209 55.05 3.18 -47.14
CA ALA A 209 54.80 2.55 -45.86
C ALA A 209 54.15 3.51 -44.85
N LEU A 210 54.63 4.76 -44.77
CA LEU A 210 54.03 5.83 -43.96
C LEU A 210 52.59 6.13 -44.41
N GLY A 211 52.36 6.28 -45.72
CA GLY A 211 51.02 6.51 -46.27
C GLY A 211 50.06 5.36 -45.99
N GLY A 212 50.52 4.11 -46.17
CA GLY A 212 49.75 2.91 -45.86
C GLY A 212 49.42 2.79 -44.38
N ALA A 213 50.41 3.01 -43.50
CA ALA A 213 50.24 3.02 -42.05
C ALA A 213 49.17 4.05 -41.64
N LEU A 214 49.30 5.29 -42.12
CA LEU A 214 48.37 6.37 -41.83
C LEU A 214 46.94 6.02 -42.26
N LEU A 215 46.77 5.49 -43.48
CA LEU A 215 45.46 5.14 -44.02
C LEU A 215 44.77 4.05 -43.18
N VAL A 216 45.52 3.01 -42.79
CA VAL A 216 45.00 1.92 -41.95
C VAL A 216 44.66 2.43 -40.55
N THR A 217 45.49 3.27 -39.94
CA THR A 217 45.19 3.90 -38.65
C THR A 217 43.94 4.78 -38.72
N LEU A 218 43.78 5.58 -39.78
CA LEU A 218 42.60 6.44 -39.97
C LEU A 218 41.32 5.60 -40.13
N LEU A 219 41.39 4.50 -40.88
CA LEU A 219 40.27 3.57 -41.08
C LEU A 219 39.87 2.87 -39.77
N LEU A 220 40.85 2.40 -39.00
CA LEU A 220 40.63 1.80 -37.67
C LEU A 220 40.02 2.82 -36.70
N ALA A 221 40.54 4.06 -36.68
CA ALA A 221 40.03 5.14 -35.84
C ALA A 221 38.57 5.48 -36.21
N TRP A 222 38.27 5.70 -37.49
CA TRP A 222 36.91 5.98 -37.96
C TRP A 222 35.93 4.87 -37.55
N ARG A 223 36.34 3.61 -37.71
CA ARG A 223 35.52 2.46 -37.37
C ARG A 223 35.29 2.32 -35.87
N LEU A 224 36.34 2.49 -35.06
CA LEU A 224 36.27 2.49 -33.60
C LEU A 224 35.30 3.58 -33.11
N THR A 225 35.48 4.82 -33.58
CA THR A 225 34.64 5.96 -33.22
C THR A 225 33.18 5.68 -33.55
N ARG A 226 32.88 5.21 -34.77
CA ARG A 226 31.49 4.89 -35.17
C ARG A 226 30.89 3.77 -34.32
N SER A 227 31.69 2.79 -33.90
CA SER A 227 31.24 1.67 -33.07
C SER A 227 31.03 2.01 -31.58
N LEU A 228 31.60 3.13 -31.10
CA LEU A 228 31.47 3.61 -29.73
C LEU A 228 30.41 4.71 -29.61
N VAL A 229 30.53 5.73 -30.46
CA VAL A 229 29.73 6.95 -30.37
C VAL A 229 28.25 6.68 -30.66
N ARG A 230 27.93 5.81 -31.63
CA ARG A 230 26.53 5.51 -31.98
C ARG A 230 25.76 4.85 -30.83
N PRO A 231 26.20 3.71 -30.26
CA PRO A 231 25.48 3.09 -29.14
C PRO A 231 25.41 3.98 -27.89
N LEU A 232 26.44 4.79 -27.63
CA LEU A 232 26.41 5.75 -26.53
C LEU A 232 25.42 6.89 -26.77
N ALA A 233 25.31 7.39 -27.99
CA ALA A 233 24.30 8.37 -28.36
C ALA A 233 22.88 7.79 -28.27
N GLU A 234 22.68 6.53 -28.67
CA GLU A 234 21.42 5.81 -28.49
C GLU A 234 21.07 5.66 -27.00
N ALA A 235 22.04 5.29 -26.16
CA ALA A 235 21.84 5.18 -24.71
C ALA A 235 21.46 6.54 -24.09
N LEU A 236 22.10 7.62 -24.53
CA LEU A 236 21.77 8.98 -24.11
C LEU A 236 20.33 9.35 -24.49
N GLN A 237 19.91 9.08 -25.74
CA GLN A 237 18.54 9.34 -26.19
C GLN A 237 17.50 8.50 -25.43
N VAL A 238 17.83 7.26 -25.04
CA VAL A 238 16.97 6.44 -24.19
C VAL A 238 16.85 7.07 -22.80
N ALA A 239 17.98 7.47 -22.21
CA ALA A 239 17.99 8.10 -20.89
C ALA A 239 17.22 9.43 -20.88
N GLU A 240 17.39 10.28 -21.90
CA GLU A 240 16.64 11.54 -22.08
C GLU A 240 15.14 11.30 -22.18
N ARG A 241 14.70 10.27 -22.93
CA ARG A 241 13.28 9.91 -23.04
C ARG A 241 12.71 9.44 -21.70
N ILE A 242 13.43 8.56 -20.99
CA ILE A 242 13.02 8.11 -19.65
C ILE A 242 12.92 9.31 -18.70
N ALA A 243 13.89 10.22 -18.73
CA ALA A 243 13.89 11.44 -17.91
C ALA A 243 12.75 12.40 -18.26
N ALA A 244 12.35 12.46 -19.54
CA ALA A 244 11.18 13.20 -20.00
C ALA A 244 9.84 12.50 -19.73
N GLY A 245 9.86 11.29 -19.16
CA GLY A 245 8.66 10.50 -18.85
C GLY A 245 8.10 9.69 -20.02
N ASP A 246 8.80 9.58 -21.14
CA ASP A 246 8.40 8.73 -22.27
C ASP A 246 8.95 7.31 -22.12
N LEU A 247 8.08 6.39 -21.71
CA LEU A 247 8.37 4.97 -21.47
C LEU A 247 7.79 4.06 -22.56
N SER A 248 7.12 4.63 -23.56
CA SER A 248 6.34 3.94 -24.60
C SER A 248 7.18 3.14 -25.59
N GLN A 249 8.45 3.50 -25.76
CA GLN A 249 9.32 2.86 -26.74
C GLN A 249 10.27 1.84 -26.12
N GLY A 250 10.26 0.62 -26.66
CA GLY A 250 11.18 -0.44 -26.25
C GLY A 250 12.63 -0.15 -26.62
N VAL A 251 13.55 -0.51 -25.72
CA VAL A 251 15.00 -0.36 -25.92
C VAL A 251 15.55 -1.63 -26.55
N HIS A 252 16.07 -1.51 -27.78
CA HIS A 252 16.66 -2.63 -28.50
C HIS A 252 18.18 -2.55 -28.41
N SER A 253 18.79 -3.50 -27.70
CA SER A 253 20.25 -3.63 -27.65
C SER A 253 20.74 -4.65 -28.66
N GLN A 254 21.80 -4.30 -29.39
CA GLN A 254 22.52 -5.22 -30.27
C GLN A 254 23.99 -5.23 -29.86
N GLY A 255 24.61 -6.40 -29.71
CA GLY A 255 26.03 -6.55 -29.33
C GLY A 255 26.23 -7.26 -27.99
N ARG A 256 27.49 -7.46 -27.61
CA ARG A 256 27.90 -8.03 -26.31
C ARG A 256 28.94 -7.15 -25.58
N ASP A 257 29.14 -5.94 -26.09
CA ASP A 257 30.04 -4.94 -25.50
C ASP A 257 29.35 -4.17 -24.36
N GLU A 258 30.13 -3.38 -23.61
CA GLU A 258 29.65 -2.61 -22.47
C GLU A 258 28.55 -1.62 -22.86
N ALA A 259 28.58 -1.09 -24.09
CA ALA A 259 27.53 -0.20 -24.60
C ALA A 259 26.21 -0.95 -24.82
N ALA A 260 26.26 -2.17 -25.36
CA ALA A 260 25.08 -3.04 -25.47
C ALA A 260 24.53 -3.42 -24.09
N MET A 261 25.40 -3.72 -23.12
CA MET A 261 24.98 -3.98 -21.74
C MET A 261 24.30 -2.75 -21.12
N LEU A 262 24.83 -1.54 -21.33
CA LEU A 262 24.21 -0.29 -20.86
C LEU A 262 22.79 -0.12 -21.42
N LEU A 263 22.61 -0.29 -22.73
CA LEU A 263 21.29 -0.24 -23.38
C LEU A 263 20.32 -1.28 -22.80
N GLU A 264 20.77 -2.51 -22.56
CA GLU A 264 19.94 -3.54 -21.95
C GLU A 264 19.50 -3.15 -20.53
N ARG A 265 20.41 -2.60 -19.72
CA ARG A 265 20.09 -2.15 -18.35
C ARG A 265 19.13 -0.96 -18.35
N LEU A 266 19.29 -0.01 -19.26
CA LEU A 266 18.34 1.09 -19.46
C LEU A 266 16.96 0.57 -19.90
N GLY A 267 16.93 -0.46 -20.76
CA GLY A 267 15.69 -1.15 -21.15
C GLY A 267 14.96 -1.74 -19.95
N ARG A 268 15.65 -2.52 -19.11
CA ARG A 268 15.06 -3.08 -17.88
C ARG A 268 14.61 -2.00 -16.90
N MET A 269 15.36 -0.91 -16.77
CA MET A 269 14.97 0.23 -15.93
C MET A 269 13.67 0.85 -16.42
N ARG A 270 13.53 1.08 -17.74
CA ARG A 270 12.30 1.56 -18.36
C ARG A 270 11.14 0.59 -18.14
N ASP A 271 11.33 -0.71 -18.36
CA ASP A 271 10.31 -1.75 -18.12
C ASP A 271 9.78 -1.71 -16.67
N ASN A 272 10.69 -1.66 -15.71
CA ASN A 272 10.33 -1.58 -14.30
C ASN A 272 9.58 -0.28 -13.98
N LEU A 273 10.05 0.87 -14.47
CA LEU A 273 9.36 2.15 -14.30
C LEU A 273 7.96 2.12 -14.93
N GLN A 274 7.81 1.60 -16.15
CA GLN A 274 6.53 1.47 -16.84
C GLN A 274 5.56 0.60 -16.02
N GLY A 275 6.02 -0.54 -15.50
CA GLY A 275 5.24 -1.42 -14.64
C GLY A 275 4.82 -0.75 -13.33
N THR A 276 5.75 -0.06 -12.64
CA THR A 276 5.45 0.65 -11.39
C THR A 276 4.45 1.78 -11.61
N ILE A 277 4.63 2.60 -12.65
CA ILE A 277 3.71 3.71 -12.96
C ILE A 277 2.30 3.18 -13.30
N ARG A 278 2.21 2.05 -14.02
CA ARG A 278 0.92 1.39 -14.28
C ARG A 278 0.24 0.90 -13.01
N GLN A 279 0.96 0.23 -12.11
CA GLN A 279 0.42 -0.21 -10.82
C GLN A 279 -0.04 0.96 -9.96
N ILE A 280 0.68 2.08 -9.96
CA ILE A 280 0.26 3.31 -9.26
C ILE A 280 -1.04 3.85 -9.85
N GLY A 281 -1.17 3.87 -11.19
CA GLY A 281 -2.40 4.30 -11.87
C GLY A 281 -3.61 3.42 -11.51
N GLU A 282 -3.45 2.10 -11.55
CA GLU A 282 -4.48 1.13 -11.17
C GLU A 282 -4.86 1.28 -9.68
N ALA A 283 -3.89 1.46 -8.79
CA ALA A 283 -4.14 1.71 -7.37
C ALA A 283 -4.84 3.05 -7.10
N ALA A 284 -4.51 4.09 -7.87
CA ALA A 284 -5.18 5.39 -7.78
C ALA A 284 -6.65 5.28 -8.20
N GLU A 285 -6.95 4.60 -9.32
CA GLU A 285 -8.32 4.38 -9.77
C GLU A 285 -9.15 3.59 -8.75
N GLN A 286 -8.55 2.53 -8.17
CA GLN A 286 -9.19 1.76 -7.11
C GLN A 286 -9.45 2.61 -5.85
N LEU A 287 -8.48 3.44 -5.44
CA LEU A 287 -8.63 4.34 -4.30
C LEU A 287 -9.74 5.37 -4.53
N ALA A 288 -9.84 5.95 -5.73
CA ALA A 288 -10.91 6.87 -6.09
C ALA A 288 -12.28 6.21 -5.96
N THR A 289 -12.43 5.02 -6.56
CA THR A 289 -13.68 4.24 -6.53
C THR A 289 -14.08 3.86 -5.10
N SER A 290 -13.15 3.34 -4.29
CA SER A 290 -13.42 2.98 -2.90
C SER A 290 -13.77 4.19 -2.04
N SER A 291 -13.17 5.35 -2.32
CA SER A 291 -13.49 6.59 -1.61
C SER A 291 -14.88 7.13 -1.96
N GLU A 292 -15.30 7.04 -3.23
CA GLU A 292 -16.66 7.38 -3.64
C GLU A 292 -17.70 6.45 -2.99
N GLN A 293 -17.42 5.14 -2.95
CA GLN A 293 -18.27 4.16 -2.27
C GLN A 293 -18.37 4.46 -0.77
N MET A 294 -17.25 4.77 -0.10
CA MET A 294 -17.24 5.15 1.30
C MET A 294 -18.08 6.41 1.54
N SER A 295 -17.93 7.43 0.69
CA SER A 295 -18.73 8.67 0.78
C SER A 295 -20.23 8.39 0.66
N ALA A 296 -20.64 7.51 -0.26
CA ALA A 296 -22.04 7.13 -0.42
C ALA A 296 -22.58 6.38 0.81
N VAL A 297 -21.81 5.43 1.36
CA VAL A 297 -22.19 4.69 2.58
C VAL A 297 -22.30 5.63 3.78
N MET A 298 -21.41 6.62 3.90
CA MET A 298 -21.49 7.61 4.97
C MET A 298 -22.71 8.55 4.83
N ASP A 299 -23.09 8.93 3.61
CA ASP A 299 -24.30 9.73 3.37
C ASP A 299 -25.58 8.95 3.72
N GLU A 300 -25.65 7.67 3.32
CA GLU A 300 -26.72 6.76 3.72
C GLU A 300 -26.76 6.57 5.24
N GLY A 301 -25.60 6.36 5.88
CA GLY A 301 -25.49 6.26 7.33
C GLY A 301 -25.96 7.52 8.06
N SER A 302 -25.61 8.70 7.55
CA SER A 302 -26.07 9.99 8.08
C SER A 302 -27.59 10.13 8.02
N ARG A 303 -28.21 9.73 6.90
CA ARG A 303 -29.67 9.71 6.75
C ARG A 303 -30.32 8.73 7.72
N GLY A 304 -29.74 7.54 7.87
CA GLY A 304 -30.20 6.54 8.85
C GLY A 304 -30.17 7.06 10.28
N LEU A 305 -29.10 7.78 10.65
CA LEU A 305 -28.97 8.40 11.98
C LEU A 305 -29.97 9.53 12.19
N HIS A 306 -30.31 10.32 11.17
CA HIS A 306 -31.37 11.31 11.24
C HIS A 306 -32.74 10.66 11.48
N GLN A 307 -33.05 9.56 10.81
CA GLN A 307 -34.28 8.80 11.05
C GLN A 307 -34.30 8.24 12.48
N GLN A 308 -33.19 7.63 12.92
CA GLN A 308 -33.05 7.09 14.26
C GLN A 308 -33.25 8.16 15.34
N HIS A 309 -32.79 9.39 15.11
CA HIS A 309 -33.03 10.51 16.03
C HIS A 309 -34.53 10.81 16.20
N GLY A 310 -35.29 10.80 15.10
CA GLY A 310 -36.74 10.96 15.13
C GLY A 310 -37.43 9.84 15.89
N GLU A 311 -37.02 8.59 15.66
CA GLU A 311 -37.55 7.43 16.38
C GLU A 311 -37.25 7.51 17.89
N ILE A 312 -36.06 7.99 18.29
CA ILE A 312 -35.71 8.19 19.70
C ILE A 312 -36.59 9.27 20.34
N ASP A 313 -36.83 10.40 19.66
CA ASP A 313 -37.72 11.45 20.16
C ASP A 313 -39.16 10.93 20.31
N ASP A 314 -39.63 10.08 19.39
CA ASP A 314 -40.95 9.43 19.48
C ASP A 314 -41.06 8.49 20.69
N VAL A 315 -40.04 7.65 20.92
CA VAL A 315 -40.01 6.78 22.10
C VAL A 315 -39.91 7.61 23.38
N SER A 316 -39.13 8.69 23.40
CA SER A 316 -39.04 9.59 24.55
C SER A 316 -40.40 10.20 24.90
N ARG A 317 -41.16 10.67 23.89
CA ARG A 317 -42.55 11.13 24.11
C ARG A 317 -43.45 10.03 24.67
N ALA A 318 -43.33 8.81 24.16
CA ALA A 318 -44.10 7.67 24.66
C ALA A 318 -43.73 7.33 26.12
N MET A 319 -42.45 7.45 26.50
CA MET A 319 -42.00 7.25 27.89
C MET A 319 -42.54 8.34 28.82
N SER A 320 -42.55 9.61 28.40
CA SER A 320 -43.18 10.68 29.18
C SER A 320 -44.68 10.43 29.41
N GLN A 321 -45.39 9.98 28.37
CA GLN A 321 -46.80 9.59 28.49
C GLN A 321 -46.99 8.38 29.41
N MET A 322 -46.11 7.39 29.34
CA MET A 322 -46.14 6.22 30.22
C MET A 322 -45.89 6.63 31.68
N SER A 323 -44.96 7.54 31.95
CA SER A 323 -44.70 8.05 33.29
C SER A 323 -45.93 8.74 33.89
N ALA A 324 -46.64 9.55 33.09
CA ALA A 324 -47.90 10.15 33.51
C ALA A 324 -48.97 9.10 33.81
N ALA A 325 -49.15 8.12 32.91
CA ALA A 325 -50.13 7.05 33.10
C ALA A 325 -49.83 6.17 34.33
N VAL A 326 -48.56 5.90 34.62
CA VAL A 326 -48.14 5.19 35.85
C VAL A 326 -48.51 6.01 37.09
N GLY A 327 -48.35 7.34 37.04
CA GLY A 327 -48.82 8.25 38.08
C GLY A 327 -50.33 8.17 38.32
N ASP A 328 -51.13 8.20 37.25
CA ASP A 328 -52.59 8.09 37.33
C ASP A 328 -53.03 6.74 37.93
N VAL A 329 -52.37 5.64 37.56
CA VAL A 329 -52.65 4.31 38.13
C VAL A 329 -52.30 4.26 39.62
N ALA A 330 -51.21 4.91 40.03
CA ALA A 330 -50.84 5.03 41.45
C ALA A 330 -51.93 5.73 42.26
N GLU A 331 -52.40 6.88 41.76
CA GLU A 331 -53.45 7.68 42.39
C GLU A 331 -54.77 6.90 42.47
N HIS A 332 -55.16 6.22 41.38
CA HIS A 332 -56.36 5.39 41.35
C HIS A 332 -56.28 4.20 42.30
N ALA A 333 -55.13 3.52 42.41
CA ALA A 333 -54.94 2.43 43.36
C ALA A 333 -55.07 2.92 44.81
N GLN A 334 -54.45 4.06 45.13
CA GLN A 334 -54.54 4.67 46.46
C GLN A 334 -55.97 5.09 46.80
N SER A 335 -56.65 5.79 45.89
CA SER A 335 -58.06 6.19 46.07
C SER A 335 -58.97 4.97 46.23
N THR A 336 -58.75 3.91 45.46
CA THR A 336 -59.56 2.68 45.56
C THR A 336 -59.33 1.98 46.90
N ALA A 337 -58.09 1.97 47.41
CA ALA A 337 -57.77 1.40 48.72
C ALA A 337 -58.45 2.18 49.85
N GLU A 338 -58.49 3.51 49.76
CA GLU A 338 -59.20 4.34 50.73
C GLU A 338 -60.71 4.09 50.72
N VAL A 339 -61.32 3.99 49.55
CA VAL A 339 -62.75 3.64 49.42
C VAL A 339 -63.03 2.25 49.98
N ALA A 340 -62.18 1.26 49.69
CA ALA A 340 -62.31 -0.10 50.22
C ALA A 340 -62.22 -0.14 51.76
N ARG A 341 -61.27 0.59 52.35
CA ARG A 341 -61.16 0.71 53.82
C ARG A 341 -62.40 1.36 54.43
N ARG A 342 -62.93 2.43 53.83
CA ARG A 342 -64.17 3.05 54.29
C ARG A 342 -65.37 2.10 54.19
N SER A 343 -65.52 1.36 53.09
CA SER A 343 -66.58 0.36 52.94
C SER A 343 -66.46 -0.78 53.96
N ASN A 344 -65.24 -1.19 54.29
CA ASN A 344 -64.99 -2.16 55.36
C ASN A 344 -65.43 -1.63 56.73
N ASP A 345 -65.11 -0.38 57.06
CA ASP A 345 -65.49 0.24 58.33
C ASP A 345 -67.01 0.41 58.45
N GLU A 346 -67.67 0.85 57.37
CA GLU A 346 -69.14 0.96 57.30
C GLU A 346 -69.82 -0.42 57.42
N ALA A 347 -69.27 -1.46 56.79
CA ALA A 347 -69.80 -2.81 56.90
C ALA A 347 -69.61 -3.40 58.31
N LEU A 348 -68.47 -3.13 58.96
CA LEU A 348 -68.21 -3.51 60.36
C LEU A 348 -69.18 -2.81 61.33
N ASP A 349 -69.46 -1.53 61.09
CA ASP A 349 -70.44 -0.79 61.88
C ASP A 349 -71.86 -1.35 61.69
N GLY A 350 -72.24 -1.62 60.44
CA GLY A 350 -73.48 -2.31 60.11
C GLY A 350 -73.61 -3.67 60.80
N GLN A 351 -72.52 -4.44 60.87
CA GLN A 351 -72.50 -5.75 61.53
C GLN A 351 -72.72 -5.60 63.04
N ARG A 352 -72.09 -4.59 63.68
CA ARG A 352 -72.31 -4.28 65.10
C ARG A 352 -73.76 -3.91 65.39
N GLN A 353 -74.36 -3.03 64.57
CA GLN A 353 -75.75 -2.62 64.74
C GLN A 353 -76.74 -3.79 64.55
N LEU A 354 -76.44 -4.68 63.59
CA LEU A 354 -77.25 -5.85 63.31
C LEU A 354 -77.14 -6.90 64.42
N ALA A 355 -75.97 -7.07 65.02
CA ALA A 355 -75.77 -7.92 66.20
C ALA A 355 -76.61 -7.42 67.39
N THR A 356 -76.66 -6.11 67.63
CA THR A 356 -77.55 -5.51 68.64
C THR A 356 -79.02 -5.79 68.31
N THR A 357 -79.42 -5.62 67.04
CA THR A 357 -80.79 -5.87 66.59
C THR A 357 -81.21 -7.33 66.77
N LEU A 358 -80.32 -8.27 66.45
CA LEU A 358 -80.53 -9.71 66.69
C LEU A 358 -80.68 -10.02 68.19
N GLY A 359 -79.96 -9.31 69.06
CA GLY A 359 -80.15 -9.37 70.52
C GLY A 359 -81.56 -8.94 70.92
N SER A 360 -81.99 -7.74 70.49
CA SER A 360 -83.33 -7.21 70.79
C SER A 360 -84.46 -8.07 70.23
N LEU A 361 -84.29 -8.69 69.05
CA LEU A 361 -85.28 -9.62 68.49
C LEU A 361 -85.41 -10.90 69.30
N ARG A 362 -84.32 -11.43 69.86
CA ARG A 362 -84.37 -12.59 70.77
C ARG A 362 -85.14 -12.25 72.04
N GLU A 363 -84.83 -11.11 72.65
CA GLU A 363 -85.55 -10.61 73.84
C GLU A 363 -87.04 -10.40 73.54
N LEU A 364 -87.37 -9.81 72.39
CA LEU A 364 -88.75 -9.63 71.94
C LEU A 364 -89.46 -10.98 71.76
N GLY A 365 -88.83 -11.94 71.09
CA GLY A 365 -89.38 -13.28 70.87
C GLY A 365 -89.62 -14.04 72.17
N GLU A 366 -88.76 -13.88 73.18
CA GLU A 366 -88.97 -14.41 74.53
C GLU A 366 -90.12 -13.70 75.25
N GLY A 367 -90.17 -12.37 75.21
CA GLY A 367 -91.22 -11.56 75.83
C GLY A 367 -92.61 -11.86 75.26
N VAL A 368 -92.72 -12.00 73.93
CA VAL A 368 -93.97 -12.35 73.25
C VAL A 368 -94.42 -13.77 73.62
N ARG A 369 -93.51 -14.74 73.68
CA ARG A 369 -93.82 -16.12 74.13
C ARG A 369 -94.31 -16.16 75.57
N HIS A 370 -93.67 -15.39 76.46
CA HIS A 370 -94.09 -15.26 77.86
C HIS A 370 -95.48 -14.61 77.98
N ALA A 371 -95.74 -13.52 77.25
CA ALA A 371 -97.05 -12.88 77.21
C ALA A 371 -98.14 -13.82 76.67
N ALA A 372 -97.82 -14.63 75.65
CA ALA A 372 -98.74 -15.63 75.11
C ALA A 372 -99.10 -16.70 76.16
N GLN A 373 -98.13 -17.12 76.96
CA GLN A 373 -98.36 -18.07 78.06
C GLN A 373 -99.26 -17.47 79.15
N GLN A 374 -99.04 -16.20 79.54
CA GLN A 374 -99.91 -15.52 80.51
C GLN A 374 -101.34 -15.34 80.00
N ALA A 375 -101.50 -14.98 78.73
CA ALA A 375 -102.81 -14.89 78.10
C ALA A 375 -103.53 -16.25 78.05
N ARG A 376 -102.83 -17.35 77.73
CA ARG A 376 -103.40 -18.71 77.82
C ARG A 376 -103.84 -19.04 79.25
N GLY A 377 -103.03 -18.71 80.26
CA GLY A 377 -103.39 -18.87 81.67
C GLY A 377 -104.67 -18.09 82.05
N LEU A 378 -104.82 -16.86 81.55
CA LEU A 378 -106.04 -16.06 81.75
C LEU A 378 -107.25 -16.70 81.08
N ALA A 379 -107.09 -17.26 79.87
CA ALA A 379 -108.18 -17.98 79.18
C ALA A 379 -108.66 -19.19 79.99
N GLU A 380 -107.74 -19.97 80.57
CA GLU A 380 -108.06 -21.09 81.45
C GLU A 380 -108.77 -20.65 82.74
N GLN A 381 -108.30 -19.59 83.40
CA GLN A 381 -108.95 -19.03 84.58
C GLN A 381 -110.37 -18.54 84.27
N THR A 382 -110.56 -17.90 83.13
CA THR A 382 -111.86 -17.39 82.68
C THR A 382 -112.84 -18.54 82.37
N LEU A 383 -112.35 -19.67 81.87
CA LEU A 383 -113.14 -20.90 81.73
C LEU A 383 -113.59 -21.46 83.08
N ASN A 384 -112.73 -21.43 84.09
CA ASN A 384 -113.08 -21.87 85.44
C ASN A 384 -114.13 -20.94 86.08
N ILE A 385 -114.04 -19.62 85.85
CA ILE A 385 -115.07 -18.66 86.30
C ILE A 385 -116.41 -18.96 85.62
N SER A 386 -116.42 -19.27 84.32
CA SER A 386 -117.65 -19.64 83.60
C SER A 386 -118.35 -20.84 84.26
N LYS A 387 -117.59 -21.88 84.63
CA LYS A 387 -118.14 -23.06 85.34
C LYS A 387 -118.73 -22.70 86.70
N VAL A 388 -118.11 -21.78 87.44
CA VAL A 388 -118.63 -21.31 88.73
C VAL A 388 -119.92 -20.51 88.54
N LEU A 389 -119.99 -19.65 87.52
CA LEU A 389 -121.19 -18.89 87.17
C LEU A 389 -122.35 -19.80 86.75
N ASP A 390 -122.09 -20.88 86.01
CA ASP A 390 -123.11 -21.89 85.69
C ASP A 390 -123.72 -22.50 86.97
N VAL A 391 -122.89 -22.83 87.97
CA VAL A 391 -123.38 -23.32 89.27
C VAL A 391 -124.20 -22.26 90.00
N ILE A 392 -123.75 -21.01 90.03
CA ILE A 392 -124.47 -19.90 90.68
C ILE A 392 -125.82 -19.66 90.01
N ARG A 393 -125.88 -19.68 88.66
CA ARG A 393 -127.12 -19.55 87.89
C ARG A 393 -128.08 -20.68 88.24
N ASN A 394 -127.60 -21.93 88.28
CA ASN A 394 -128.41 -23.08 88.66
C ASN A 394 -128.94 -22.96 90.10
N VAL A 395 -128.12 -22.48 91.05
CA VAL A 395 -128.55 -22.23 92.43
C VAL A 395 -129.58 -21.10 92.49
N ALA A 396 -129.41 -20.02 91.73
CA ALA A 396 -130.36 -18.91 91.67
C ALA A 396 -131.71 -19.34 91.07
N GLU A 397 -131.71 -20.16 90.01
CA GLU A 397 -132.93 -20.74 89.44
C GLU A 397 -133.63 -21.70 90.41
N GLN A 398 -132.88 -22.57 91.09
CA GLN A 398 -133.42 -23.43 92.14
C GLN A 398 -134.01 -22.61 93.30
N THR A 399 -133.32 -21.55 93.72
CA THR A 399 -133.79 -20.66 94.79
C THR A 399 -135.05 -19.89 94.36
N ASN A 400 -135.13 -19.45 93.11
CA ASN A 400 -136.32 -18.81 92.53
C ASN A 400 -137.53 -19.77 92.48
N LEU A 401 -137.31 -21.06 92.16
CA LEU A 401 -138.34 -22.11 92.19
C LEU A 401 -138.79 -22.43 93.62
N LEU A 402 -137.86 -22.54 94.57
CA LEU A 402 -138.16 -22.75 95.99
C LEU A 402 -138.96 -21.57 96.57
N ALA A 403 -138.56 -20.34 96.23
CA ALA A 403 -139.24 -19.13 96.65
C ALA A 403 -140.63 -18.98 96.04
N LEU A 404 -140.81 -19.38 94.76
CA LEU A 404 -142.13 -19.46 94.13
C LEU A 404 -143.04 -20.44 94.87
N ASN A 405 -142.55 -21.63 95.21
CA ASN A 405 -143.32 -22.62 95.97
C ASN A 405 -143.69 -22.10 97.37
N ALA A 406 -142.77 -21.39 98.04
CA ALA A 406 -143.03 -20.76 99.34
C ALA A 406 -144.06 -19.63 99.25
N ALA A 407 -144.03 -18.80 98.19
CA ALA A 407 -144.99 -17.74 97.95
C ALA A 407 -146.41 -18.29 97.67
N ILE A 408 -146.49 -19.40 96.91
CA ILE A 408 -147.76 -20.12 96.67
C ILE A 408 -148.35 -20.63 97.99
N GLU A 409 -147.54 -21.24 98.86
CA GLU A 409 -148.05 -21.79 100.12
C GLU A 409 -148.39 -20.70 101.14
N ALA A 410 -147.66 -19.58 101.13
CA ALA A 410 -147.97 -18.39 101.94
C ALA A 410 -149.29 -17.71 101.52
N ALA A 411 -149.59 -17.64 100.21
CA ALA A 411 -150.89 -17.16 99.71
C ALA A 411 -152.04 -18.08 100.12
N ARG A 412 -151.77 -19.39 100.27
CA ARG A 412 -152.72 -20.41 100.71
C ARG A 412 -153.11 -20.29 102.18
N ALA A 413 -152.22 -19.76 103.02
CA ALA A 413 -152.42 -19.56 104.46
C ALA A 413 -153.22 -18.27 104.82
N GLY A 414 -153.65 -17.48 103.83
CA GLY A 414 -154.49 -16.29 104.05
C GLY A 414 -153.83 -15.20 104.91
N GLU A 415 -154.61 -14.53 105.77
CA GLU A 415 -154.12 -13.39 106.61
C GLU A 415 -152.93 -13.76 107.52
N ALA A 416 -152.79 -15.02 107.95
CA ALA A 416 -151.64 -15.49 108.75
C ALA A 416 -150.34 -15.63 107.94
N GLY A 417 -150.43 -15.77 106.62
CA GLY A 417 -149.30 -16.00 105.71
C GLY A 417 -148.69 -14.73 105.11
N ARG A 418 -149.29 -13.54 105.33
CA ARG A 418 -148.85 -12.28 104.70
C ARG A 418 -147.37 -11.97 104.94
N GLY A 419 -146.87 -12.17 106.16
CA GLY A 419 -145.45 -11.95 106.48
C GLY A 419 -144.51 -12.88 105.71
N PHE A 420 -144.90 -14.16 105.56
CA PHE A 420 -144.12 -15.15 104.81
C PHE A 420 -144.20 -14.94 103.29
N SER A 421 -145.34 -14.48 102.76
CA SER A 421 -145.48 -14.16 101.34
C SER A 421 -144.55 -13.03 100.92
N VAL A 422 -144.43 -11.99 101.76
CA VAL A 422 -143.51 -10.87 101.51
C VAL A 422 -142.06 -11.35 101.49
N VAL A 423 -141.67 -12.23 102.42
CA VAL A 423 -140.30 -12.79 102.44
C VAL A 423 -140.06 -13.69 101.23
N ALA A 424 -141.03 -14.52 100.84
CA ALA A 424 -140.89 -15.39 99.67
C ALA A 424 -140.79 -14.61 98.36
N ASP A 425 -141.58 -13.54 98.19
CA ASP A 425 -141.47 -12.65 97.03
C ASP A 425 -140.15 -11.87 97.02
N GLU A 426 -139.63 -11.47 98.20
CA GLU A 426 -138.31 -10.83 98.31
C GLU A 426 -137.16 -11.80 97.96
N VAL A 427 -137.22 -13.06 98.44
CA VAL A 427 -136.25 -14.11 98.07
C VAL A 427 -136.34 -14.43 96.58
N ARG A 428 -137.54 -14.45 96.01
CA ARG A 428 -137.74 -14.67 94.57
C ARG A 428 -137.19 -13.50 93.74
N ALA A 429 -137.44 -12.27 94.15
CA ALA A 429 -136.87 -11.08 93.53
C ALA A 429 -135.34 -11.09 93.62
N LEU A 430 -134.77 -11.48 94.76
CA LEU A 430 -133.33 -11.62 94.95
C LEU A 430 -132.74 -12.74 94.08
N ALA A 431 -133.40 -13.90 93.99
CA ALA A 431 -132.96 -15.01 93.15
C ALA A 431 -133.01 -14.66 91.65
N LYS A 432 -134.06 -13.97 91.20
CA LYS A 432 -134.16 -13.43 89.83
C LYS A 432 -133.03 -12.42 89.55
N ARG A 433 -132.80 -11.48 90.46
CA ARG A 433 -131.75 -10.47 90.35
C ARG A 433 -130.35 -11.11 90.36
N THR A 434 -130.12 -12.15 91.15
CA THR A 434 -128.89 -12.96 91.11
C THR A 434 -128.74 -13.67 89.78
N GLY A 435 -129.79 -14.29 89.24
CA GLY A 435 -129.76 -14.92 87.91
C GLY A 435 -129.47 -13.94 86.78
N ASP A 436 -130.10 -12.77 86.79
CA ASP A 436 -129.86 -11.71 85.80
C ASP A 436 -128.43 -11.16 85.90
N SER A 437 -127.91 -10.91 87.10
CA SER A 437 -126.50 -10.53 87.32
C SER A 437 -125.51 -11.62 86.91
N THR A 438 -125.84 -12.89 87.13
CA THR A 438 -124.98 -14.02 86.70
C THR A 438 -124.90 -14.08 85.17
N ARG A 439 -126.01 -13.80 84.47
CA ARG A 439 -126.06 -13.72 83.00
C ARG A 439 -125.26 -12.54 82.45
N GLU A 440 -125.31 -11.39 83.11
CA GLU A 440 -124.46 -10.23 82.75
C GLU A 440 -122.97 -10.55 82.93
N ILE A 441 -122.58 -11.20 84.04
CA ILE A 441 -121.19 -11.61 84.25
C ILE A 441 -120.78 -12.68 83.23
N GLU A 442 -121.65 -13.63 82.90
CA GLU A 442 -121.39 -14.65 81.87
C GLU A 442 -121.12 -14.01 80.50
N GLN A 443 -121.87 -12.97 80.11
CA GLN A 443 -121.60 -12.19 78.90
C GLN A 443 -120.25 -11.48 78.94
N LEU A 444 -119.90 -10.85 80.09
CA LEU A 444 -118.60 -10.20 80.27
C LEU A 444 -117.44 -11.21 80.20
N ILE A 445 -117.62 -12.38 80.81
CA ILE A 445 -116.65 -13.49 80.80
C ILE A 445 -116.49 -14.08 79.40
N GLY A 446 -117.59 -14.22 78.64
CA GLY A 446 -117.55 -14.60 77.23
C GLY A 446 -116.78 -13.59 76.37
N ALA A 447 -116.98 -12.29 76.61
CA ALA A 447 -116.21 -11.24 75.94
C ALA A 447 -114.71 -11.28 76.32
N ILE A 448 -114.38 -11.56 77.59
CA ILE A 448 -112.99 -11.75 78.04
C ILE A 448 -112.36 -12.98 77.38
N GLN A 449 -113.07 -14.10 77.28
CA GLN A 449 -112.58 -15.30 76.59
C GLN A 449 -112.28 -15.02 75.13
N GLN A 450 -113.21 -14.38 74.42
CA GLN A 450 -113.03 -14.02 73.02
C GLN A 450 -111.85 -13.05 72.84
N GLY A 451 -111.76 -12.02 73.70
CA GLY A 451 -110.65 -11.06 73.69
C GLY A 451 -109.30 -11.71 73.98
N THR A 452 -109.26 -12.65 74.92
CA THR A 452 -108.04 -13.38 75.28
C THR A 452 -107.63 -14.34 74.16
N GLY A 453 -108.58 -15.03 73.52
CA GLY A 453 -108.30 -15.86 72.34
C GLY A 453 -107.68 -15.08 71.19
N ARG A 454 -108.25 -13.92 70.86
CA ARG A 454 -107.67 -13.00 69.85
C ARG A 454 -106.28 -12.49 70.26
N THR A 455 -106.05 -12.27 71.54
CA THR A 455 -104.75 -11.84 72.07
C THR A 455 -103.70 -12.94 71.92
N VAL A 456 -104.05 -14.20 72.21
CA VAL A 456 -103.14 -15.35 72.01
C VAL A 456 -102.80 -15.52 70.54
N GLU A 457 -103.77 -15.41 69.63
CA GLU A 457 -103.55 -15.48 68.18
C GLU A 457 -102.61 -14.36 67.69
N ALA A 458 -102.86 -13.12 68.11
CA ALA A 458 -102.01 -11.97 67.77
C ALA A 458 -100.57 -12.11 68.31
N LEU A 459 -100.40 -12.65 69.51
CA LEU A 459 -99.07 -12.91 70.09
C LEU A 459 -98.36 -14.05 69.37
N GLN A 460 -99.07 -15.10 68.94
CA GLN A 460 -98.47 -16.18 68.17
C GLN A 460 -97.99 -15.71 66.79
N HIS A 461 -98.81 -14.92 66.09
CA HIS A 461 -98.40 -14.26 64.85
C HIS A 461 -97.21 -13.31 65.07
N SER A 462 -97.17 -12.59 66.19
CA SER A 462 -96.04 -11.71 66.53
C SER A 462 -94.74 -12.49 66.79
N ALA A 463 -94.84 -13.69 67.38
CA ALA A 463 -93.69 -14.57 67.58
C ALA A 463 -93.15 -15.11 66.24
N GLU A 464 -94.04 -15.56 65.35
CA GLU A 464 -93.66 -16.01 64.00
C GLU A 464 -93.00 -14.88 63.19
N GLN A 465 -93.53 -13.65 63.29
CA GLN A 465 -92.94 -12.48 62.64
C GLN A 465 -91.55 -12.14 63.21
N ALA A 466 -91.35 -12.28 64.52
CA ALA A 466 -90.04 -12.07 65.15
C ALA A 466 -89.01 -13.09 64.66
N ASP A 467 -89.39 -14.38 64.58
CA ASP A 467 -88.52 -15.45 64.05
C ASP A 467 -88.16 -15.21 62.58
N HIS A 468 -89.12 -14.81 61.75
CA HIS A 468 -88.87 -14.47 60.35
C HIS A 468 -87.90 -13.29 60.22
N THR A 469 -88.10 -12.24 61.03
CA THR A 469 -87.24 -11.05 61.05
C THR A 469 -85.83 -11.40 61.51
N GLN A 470 -85.69 -12.31 62.49
CA GLN A 470 -84.40 -12.83 62.92
C GLN A 470 -83.68 -13.60 61.80
N GLY A 471 -84.40 -14.40 61.01
CA GLY A 471 -83.86 -15.08 59.83
C GLY A 471 -83.32 -14.10 58.77
N GLN A 472 -84.08 -13.04 58.48
CA GLN A 472 -83.65 -11.98 57.56
C GLN A 472 -82.43 -11.21 58.09
N ALA A 473 -82.40 -10.88 59.37
CA ALA A 473 -81.25 -10.23 60.00
C ALA A 473 -79.99 -11.13 59.95
N SER A 474 -80.11 -12.44 60.16
CA SER A 474 -78.98 -13.36 60.02
C SER A 474 -78.49 -13.49 58.57
N ALA A 475 -79.38 -13.38 57.58
CA ALA A 475 -78.97 -13.32 56.17
C ALA A 475 -78.20 -12.02 55.86
N ALA A 476 -78.65 -10.88 56.39
CA ALA A 476 -77.95 -9.60 56.26
C ALA A 476 -76.56 -9.62 56.93
N ASP A 477 -76.41 -10.29 58.08
CA ASP A 477 -75.11 -10.44 58.77
C ASP A 477 -74.09 -11.19 57.91
N ARG A 478 -74.53 -12.28 57.26
CA ARG A 478 -73.68 -13.01 56.30
C ARG A 478 -73.31 -12.19 55.08
N ALA A 479 -74.23 -11.36 54.57
CA ALA A 479 -73.94 -10.46 53.45
C ALA A 479 -72.91 -9.39 53.83
N LEU A 480 -73.01 -8.81 55.03
CA LEU A 480 -72.02 -7.86 55.54
C LEU A 480 -70.64 -8.50 55.73
N ALA A 481 -70.58 -9.74 56.24
CA ALA A 481 -69.33 -10.49 56.34
C ALA A 481 -68.66 -10.72 54.96
N GLN A 482 -69.45 -10.97 53.91
CA GLN A 482 -68.92 -11.09 52.55
C GLN A 482 -68.41 -9.75 52.01
N ILE A 483 -69.06 -8.63 52.33
CA ILE A 483 -68.61 -7.28 51.95
C ILE A 483 -67.26 -6.96 52.62
N ILE A 484 -67.11 -7.26 53.92
CA ILE A 484 -65.86 -7.09 54.67
C ILE A 484 -64.71 -7.84 54.01
N GLU A 485 -64.92 -9.11 53.67
CA GLU A 485 -63.89 -9.93 53.02
C GLU A 485 -63.54 -9.40 51.61
N ALA A 486 -64.56 -9.00 50.84
CA ALA A 486 -64.34 -8.39 49.53
C ALA A 486 -63.55 -7.08 49.62
N ALA A 487 -63.88 -6.23 50.59
CA ALA A 487 -63.18 -4.96 50.82
C ALA A 487 -61.72 -5.17 51.23
N ARG A 488 -61.43 -6.15 52.12
CA ARG A 488 -60.05 -6.54 52.45
C ARG A 488 -59.30 -7.03 51.22
N SER A 489 -59.92 -7.89 50.39
CA SER A 489 -59.27 -8.39 49.17
C SER A 489 -58.97 -7.26 48.18
N ILE A 490 -59.82 -6.24 48.09
CA ILE A 490 -59.56 -5.05 47.26
C ILE A 490 -58.36 -4.26 47.79
N ASP A 491 -58.26 -4.03 49.11
CA ASP A 491 -57.12 -3.33 49.71
C ASP A 491 -55.79 -4.07 49.44
N GLU A 492 -55.75 -5.40 49.64
CA GLU A 492 -54.58 -6.24 49.35
C GLU A 492 -54.17 -6.22 47.86
N ARG A 493 -55.15 -6.16 46.94
CA ARG A 493 -54.86 -6.04 45.50
C ARG A 493 -54.30 -4.67 45.15
N ASN A 494 -54.81 -3.61 45.77
CA ASN A 494 -54.30 -2.26 45.54
C ASN A 494 -52.88 -2.07 46.08
N GLN A 495 -52.52 -2.73 47.18
CA GLN A 495 -51.12 -2.76 47.65
C GLN A 495 -50.18 -3.37 46.61
N ARG A 496 -50.56 -4.51 46.00
CA ARG A 496 -49.79 -5.11 44.90
C ARG A 496 -49.74 -4.24 43.64
N ILE A 497 -50.81 -3.51 43.33
CA ILE A 497 -50.81 -2.54 42.24
C ILE A 497 -49.79 -1.43 42.53
N ALA A 498 -49.75 -0.91 43.76
CA ALA A 498 -48.78 0.12 44.16
C ALA A 498 -47.32 -0.35 44.02
N GLU A 499 -47.02 -1.58 44.47
CA GLU A 499 -45.69 -2.18 44.26
C GLU A 499 -45.33 -2.30 42.77
N SER A 500 -46.27 -2.75 41.93
CA SER A 500 -46.06 -2.87 40.49
C SER A 500 -45.86 -1.51 39.81
N VAL A 501 -46.57 -0.48 40.27
CA VAL A 501 -46.45 0.90 39.80
C VAL A 501 -45.06 1.45 40.11
N GLU A 502 -44.53 1.21 41.32
CA GLU A 502 -43.17 1.63 41.70
C GLU A 502 -42.10 0.97 40.82
N HIS A 503 -42.27 -0.33 40.53
CA HIS A 503 -41.42 -1.05 39.58
C HIS A 503 -41.50 -0.45 38.17
N GLN A 504 -42.70 -0.18 37.65
CA GLN A 504 -42.89 0.44 36.34
C GLN A 504 -42.29 1.85 36.26
N ALA A 505 -42.44 2.66 37.31
CA ALA A 505 -41.85 4.00 37.39
C ALA A 505 -40.32 3.96 37.38
N THR A 506 -39.71 2.94 37.97
CA THR A 506 -38.26 2.72 37.93
C THR A 506 -37.81 2.30 36.53
N MET A 507 -38.49 1.33 35.92
CA MET A 507 -38.21 0.91 34.54
C MET A 507 -38.35 2.06 33.54
N ALA A 508 -39.36 2.93 33.70
CA ALA A 508 -39.54 4.10 32.85
C ALA A 508 -38.33 5.04 32.89
N ARG A 509 -37.80 5.34 34.09
CA ARG A 509 -36.61 6.19 34.29
C ARG A 509 -35.34 5.56 33.72
N ASP A 510 -35.19 4.24 33.86
CA ASP A 510 -34.04 3.52 33.29
C ASP A 510 -34.08 3.56 31.75
N ILE A 511 -35.27 3.38 31.15
CA ILE A 511 -35.45 3.50 29.69
C ILE A 511 -35.16 4.94 29.24
N GLU A 512 -35.66 5.95 29.94
CA GLU A 512 -35.40 7.36 29.62
C GLU A 512 -33.90 7.69 29.65
N THR A 513 -33.18 7.20 30.66
CA THR A 513 -31.71 7.33 30.75
C THR A 513 -31.01 6.64 29.57
N ASN A 514 -31.44 5.43 29.21
CA ASN A 514 -30.90 4.71 28.08
C ASN A 514 -31.16 5.41 26.74
N LEU A 515 -32.34 6.02 26.56
CA LEU A 515 -32.66 6.82 25.38
C LEU A 515 -31.74 8.05 25.27
N GLY A 516 -31.42 8.70 26.40
CA GLY A 516 -30.41 9.76 26.44
C GLY A 516 -29.05 9.30 25.93
N ASN A 517 -28.56 8.15 26.42
CA ASN A 517 -27.30 7.57 25.97
C ASN A 517 -27.31 7.20 24.48
N ILE A 518 -28.41 6.65 23.97
CA ILE A 518 -28.56 6.29 22.55
C ILE A 518 -28.59 7.55 21.68
N ARG A 519 -29.22 8.63 22.15
CA ARG A 519 -29.24 9.93 21.47
C ARG A 519 -27.82 10.50 21.34
N ASP A 520 -27.06 10.49 22.42
CA ASP A 520 -25.68 10.98 22.43
C ASP A 520 -24.78 10.14 21.51
N LEU A 521 -24.92 8.82 21.55
CA LEU A 521 -24.21 7.92 20.66
C LEU A 521 -24.58 8.17 19.19
N SER A 522 -25.86 8.39 18.89
CA SER A 522 -26.32 8.70 17.52
C SER A 522 -25.72 10.02 17.02
N ASN A 523 -25.66 11.05 17.87
CA ASN A 523 -25.01 12.32 17.54
C ASN A 523 -23.50 12.14 17.27
N GLN A 524 -22.82 11.33 18.08
CA GLN A 524 -21.40 11.02 17.89
C GLN A 524 -21.17 10.26 16.58
N SER A 525 -22.01 9.27 16.27
CA SER A 525 -21.97 8.53 15.01
C SER A 525 -22.23 9.42 13.80
N ALA A 526 -23.12 10.42 13.92
CA ALA A 526 -23.41 11.36 12.84
C ALA A 526 -22.20 12.25 12.56
N ALA A 527 -21.56 12.78 13.61
CA ALA A 527 -20.32 13.55 13.48
C ALA A 527 -19.19 12.70 12.85
N GLY A 528 -19.03 11.44 13.29
CA GLY A 528 -18.03 10.52 12.73
C GLY A 528 -18.29 10.17 11.26
N SER A 529 -19.55 9.99 10.87
CA SER A 529 -19.94 9.73 9.48
C SER A 529 -19.62 10.95 8.60
N GLN A 530 -19.91 12.15 9.08
CA GLN A 530 -19.60 13.39 8.36
C GLN A 530 -18.08 13.60 8.18
N GLN A 531 -17.29 13.33 9.21
CA GLN A 531 -15.82 13.38 9.13
C GLN A 531 -15.28 12.37 8.13
N THR A 532 -15.79 11.14 8.16
CA THR A 532 -15.37 10.06 7.24
C THR A 532 -15.77 10.38 5.80
N SER A 533 -16.96 10.95 5.57
CA SER A 533 -17.39 11.42 4.25
C SER A 533 -16.43 12.49 3.70
N THR A 534 -16.08 13.48 4.53
CA THR A 534 -15.12 14.54 4.17
C THR A 534 -13.74 13.98 3.84
N ALA A 535 -13.22 13.07 4.67
CA ALA A 535 -11.95 12.40 4.42
C ALA A 535 -11.98 11.55 3.13
N SER A 536 -13.11 10.91 2.83
CA SER A 536 -13.29 10.14 1.60
C SER A 536 -13.26 11.03 0.36
N HIS A 537 -13.90 12.21 0.41
CA HIS A 537 -13.79 13.19 -0.68
C HIS A 537 -12.34 13.66 -0.90
N GLU A 538 -11.58 13.90 0.17
CA GLU A 538 -10.16 14.26 0.06
C GLU A 538 -9.32 13.12 -0.54
N LEU A 539 -9.56 11.87 -0.14
CA LEU A 539 -8.88 10.71 -0.73
C LEU A 539 -9.21 10.53 -2.21
N SER A 540 -10.48 10.71 -2.61
CA SER A 540 -10.88 10.69 -4.02
C SER A 540 -10.15 11.77 -4.82
N ARG A 541 -10.08 13.00 -4.30
CA ARG A 541 -9.30 14.09 -4.91
C ARG A 541 -7.82 13.74 -5.05
N LEU A 542 -7.21 13.20 -3.99
CA LEU A 542 -5.80 12.82 -4.00
C LEU A 542 -5.51 11.68 -5.00
N ALA A 543 -6.45 10.75 -5.14
CA ALA A 543 -6.38 9.69 -6.13
C ALA A 543 -6.48 10.22 -7.57
N VAL A 544 -7.36 11.19 -7.82
CA VAL A 544 -7.44 11.90 -9.11
C VAL A 544 -6.13 12.65 -9.41
N ASP A 545 -5.57 13.36 -8.42
CA ASP A 545 -4.29 14.05 -8.58
C ASP A 545 -3.14 13.06 -8.88
N LEU A 546 -3.11 11.92 -8.19
CA LEU A 546 -2.13 10.86 -8.43
C LEU A 546 -2.28 10.25 -9.84
N SER A 547 -3.52 10.02 -10.30
CA SER A 547 -3.82 9.61 -11.67
C SER A 547 -3.34 10.65 -12.69
N GLY A 548 -3.56 11.94 -12.42
CA GLY A 548 -3.05 13.04 -13.23
C GLY A 548 -1.52 13.10 -13.29
N LEU A 549 -0.82 12.79 -12.20
CA LEU A 549 0.65 12.66 -12.17
C LEU A 549 1.13 11.47 -12.99
N VAL A 550 0.45 10.32 -12.90
CA VAL A 550 0.73 9.12 -13.71
C VAL A 550 0.54 9.39 -15.20
N GLN A 551 -0.50 10.13 -15.58
CA GLN A 551 -0.77 10.50 -16.98
C GLN A 551 0.31 11.38 -17.62
N ARG A 552 1.17 12.05 -16.83
CA ARG A 552 2.34 12.76 -17.36
C ARG A 552 3.36 11.82 -17.99
N PHE A 553 3.39 10.55 -17.57
CA PHE A 553 4.23 9.53 -18.18
C PHE A 553 3.52 8.94 -19.40
N ARG A 554 4.24 8.87 -20.51
CA ARG A 554 3.75 8.26 -21.74
C ARG A 554 4.13 6.78 -21.71
N LEU A 555 3.16 5.93 -21.39
CA LEU A 555 3.34 4.48 -21.26
C LEU A 555 3.30 3.75 -22.60
#